data_AF-A0A662T8M3-F1
#
_entry.id   AF-A0A662T8M3-F1
#
_cell.length_a   1.000
_cell.length_b   1.000
_cell.length_c   1.000
_cell.angle_alpha   90.00
_cell.angle_beta   90.00
_cell.angle_gamma   90.00
#
_symmetry.space_group_name_H-M   'P 1'
#
loop_
_entity.id
_entity.type
_entity.pdbx_description
1 polymer ?
#
loop_
_entity_poly.entity_id
_entity_poly.type
_entity_poly.pdbx_seq_one_letter_code
_entity_poly.pdbx_strand_id
1 'polypeptide(L)'
;MDIFENPRIKEILDKYRVIWALHHAQGLLSWDTETNMPIKGVEERSIAIAELAGLARRLLLKEDFLKLLDEASQTEDLNIYKRGVVRVLNRAVRIYRALPEWLVMEMAKITEEAKVVWRKAKEKDDFNMFKPYLEKIVDLNRKAADYLGYEEHPYDAL
;
A
#
# COMPACT_ATOMS: atom_id res chain seq x y z
N MET A 1 19.26 -13.18 22.47
CA MET A 1 19.88 -13.40 21.15
C MET A 1 19.24 -12.43 20.19
N ASP A 2 20.02 -11.59 19.50
CA ASP A 2 19.47 -10.58 18.61
C ASP A 2 19.02 -11.29 17.32
N ILE A 3 17.72 -11.21 17.02
CA ILE A 3 17.12 -11.94 15.90
C ILE A 3 17.71 -11.48 14.56
N PHE A 4 18.18 -10.23 14.49
CA PHE A 4 18.62 -9.56 13.27
C PHE A 4 20.10 -9.20 13.28
N GLU A 5 20.99 -10.10 13.70
CA GLU A 5 22.44 -9.84 13.78
C GLU A 5 23.16 -9.55 12.45
N ASN A 6 22.54 -9.79 11.29
CA ASN A 6 23.19 -9.53 9.99
C ASN A 6 23.17 -8.01 9.69
N PRO A 7 24.34 -7.35 9.48
CA PRO A 7 24.41 -5.90 9.30
C PRO A 7 23.56 -5.37 8.14
N ARG A 8 23.51 -6.10 7.02
CA ARG A 8 22.70 -5.73 5.85
C ARG A 8 21.20 -5.80 6.15
N ILE A 9 20.75 -6.81 6.89
CA ILE A 9 19.37 -6.90 7.35
C ILE A 9 19.03 -5.74 8.29
N LYS A 10 19.94 -5.34 9.18
CA LYS A 10 19.74 -4.15 10.03
C LYS A 10 19.57 -2.90 9.20
N GLU A 11 20.42 -2.68 8.21
CA GLU A 11 20.31 -1.52 7.32
C GLU A 11 18.99 -1.49 6.53
N ILE A 12 18.53 -2.65 6.02
CA ILE A 12 17.22 -2.77 5.37
C ILE A 12 16.11 -2.38 6.34
N LEU A 13 16.14 -2.89 7.58
CA LEU A 13 15.13 -2.60 8.59
C LEU A 13 15.14 -1.12 8.98
N ASP A 14 16.31 -0.50 9.11
CA ASP A 14 16.45 0.92 9.44
C ASP A 14 15.89 1.81 8.33
N LYS A 15 16.19 1.53 7.06
CA LYS A 15 15.56 2.24 5.93
C LYS A 15 14.05 1.98 5.87
N TYR A 16 13.62 0.75 6.13
CA TYR A 16 12.20 0.37 6.12
C TYR A 16 11.41 1.04 7.25
N ARG A 17 12.04 1.48 8.36
CA ARG A 17 11.33 2.20 9.44
C ARG A 17 10.58 3.43 8.94
N VAL A 18 11.12 4.15 7.95
CA VAL A 18 10.44 5.32 7.37
C VAL A 18 9.18 4.87 6.62
N ILE A 19 9.28 3.82 5.81
CA ILE A 19 8.13 3.25 5.07
C ILE A 19 7.07 2.74 6.07
N TRP A 20 7.49 2.04 7.12
CA TRP A 20 6.61 1.63 8.21
C TRP A 20 5.91 2.82 8.88
N ALA A 21 6.63 3.91 9.16
CA ALA A 21 6.07 5.08 9.81
C ALA A 21 5.02 5.78 8.93
N LEU A 22 5.23 5.80 7.61
CA LEU A 22 4.24 6.31 6.65
C LEU A 22 2.98 5.44 6.66
N HIS A 23 3.12 4.11 6.60
CA HIS A 23 1.97 3.21 6.71
C HIS A 23 1.26 3.32 8.06
N HIS A 24 1.99 3.53 9.15
CA HIS A 24 1.41 3.78 10.48
C HIS A 24 0.57 5.06 10.49
N ALA A 25 1.08 6.16 9.93
CA ALA A 25 0.34 7.41 9.79
C ALA A 25 -0.91 7.22 8.92
N GLN A 26 -0.80 6.54 7.77
CA GLN A 26 -1.96 6.23 6.92
C GLN A 26 -3.02 5.40 7.63
N GLY A 27 -2.62 4.42 8.45
CA GLY A 27 -3.55 3.63 9.26
C GLY A 27 -4.32 4.49 10.26
N LEU A 28 -3.63 5.40 10.97
CA LEU A 28 -4.28 6.33 11.89
C LEU A 28 -5.22 7.30 11.16
N LEU A 29 -4.79 7.86 10.04
CA LEU A 29 -5.59 8.79 9.23
C LEU A 29 -6.86 8.10 8.71
N SER A 30 -6.74 6.88 8.19
CA SER A 30 -7.89 6.10 7.73
C SER A 30 -8.84 5.72 8.87
N TRP A 31 -8.32 5.40 10.06
CA TRP A 31 -9.16 5.11 11.22
C TRP A 31 -9.94 6.35 11.67
N ASP A 32 -9.27 7.51 11.69
CA ASP A 32 -9.89 8.78 12.06
C ASP A 32 -11.01 9.17 11.09
N THR A 33 -10.82 8.94 9.78
CA THR A 33 -11.86 9.13 8.75
C THR A 33 -13.15 8.39 9.08
N GLU A 34 -13.01 7.17 9.59
CA GLU A 34 -14.12 6.29 9.92
C GLU A 34 -14.80 6.61 11.25
N THR A 35 -14.12 7.33 12.14
CA THR A 35 -14.54 7.48 13.54
C THR A 35 -14.84 8.91 13.95
N ASN A 36 -13.91 9.85 13.75
CA ASN A 36 -14.02 11.20 14.31
C ASN A 36 -14.02 12.31 13.25
N MET A 37 -13.43 12.08 12.08
CA MET A 37 -13.26 13.11 11.06
C MET A 37 -14.60 13.72 10.63
N PRO A 38 -14.73 15.06 10.63
CA PRO A 38 -15.90 15.72 10.05
C PRO A 38 -16.04 15.42 8.56
N ILE A 39 -17.27 15.28 8.07
CA ILE A 39 -17.57 14.91 6.67
C ILE A 39 -16.83 15.80 5.65
N LYS A 40 -16.73 17.11 5.92
CA LYS A 40 -16.06 18.07 5.02
C LYS A 40 -14.55 17.89 4.93
N GLY A 41 -13.92 17.15 5.85
CA GLY A 41 -12.48 16.90 5.85
C GLY A 41 -12.02 15.84 4.84
N VAL A 42 -12.95 15.16 4.15
CA VAL A 42 -12.63 14.02 3.27
C VAL A 42 -11.73 14.39 2.10
N GLU A 43 -11.86 15.59 1.53
CA GLU A 43 -11.09 16.03 0.37
C GLU A 43 -9.59 16.17 0.72
N GLU A 44 -9.28 16.88 1.79
CA GLU A 44 -7.88 17.07 2.24
C GLU A 44 -7.29 15.75 2.75
N ARG A 45 -8.11 14.95 3.44
CA ARG A 45 -7.72 13.62 3.96
C ARG A 45 -7.36 12.66 2.84
N SER A 46 -8.15 12.60 1.77
CA SER A 46 -7.91 11.68 0.65
C SER A 46 -6.64 12.05 -0.11
N ILE A 47 -6.37 13.34 -0.30
CA ILE A 47 -5.12 13.84 -0.90
C ILE A 47 -3.91 13.45 -0.04
N ALA A 48 -3.98 13.70 1.28
CA ALA A 48 -2.87 13.37 2.18
C ALA A 48 -2.55 11.86 2.17
N ILE A 49 -3.57 10.99 2.22
CA ILE A 49 -3.38 9.54 2.16
C ILE A 49 -2.77 9.10 0.83
N ALA A 50 -3.18 9.71 -0.29
CA ALA A 50 -2.63 9.43 -1.61
C ALA A 50 -1.16 9.81 -1.73
N GLU A 51 -0.78 11.00 -1.26
CA GLU A 51 0.62 11.46 -1.26
C GLU A 51 1.51 10.59 -0.37
N LEU A 52 1.02 10.18 0.80
CA LEU A 52 1.75 9.25 1.68
C LEU A 52 1.93 7.88 1.01
N ALA A 53 0.93 7.37 0.27
CA ALA A 53 1.03 6.12 -0.47
C ALA A 53 2.08 6.23 -1.60
N GLY A 54 2.06 7.34 -2.35
CA GLY A 54 3.06 7.63 -3.38
C GLY A 54 4.47 7.72 -2.79
N LEU A 55 4.64 8.41 -1.66
CA LEU A 55 5.93 8.51 -0.97
C LEU A 55 6.44 7.15 -0.48
N ALA A 56 5.59 6.34 0.15
CA ALA A 56 5.95 4.99 0.59
C ALA A 56 6.41 4.12 -0.58
N ARG A 57 5.70 4.17 -1.72
CA ARG A 57 6.11 3.50 -2.97
C ARG A 57 7.48 3.98 -3.45
N ARG A 58 7.68 5.30 -3.56
CA ARG A 58 8.95 5.89 -4.03
C ARG A 58 10.14 5.46 -3.16
N LEU A 59 9.96 5.40 -1.85
CA LEU A 59 10.99 4.94 -0.92
C LEU A 59 11.27 3.43 -1.05
N LEU A 60 10.22 2.61 -1.21
CA LEU A 60 10.37 1.17 -1.38
C LEU A 60 11.10 0.81 -2.69
N LEU A 61 10.89 1.59 -3.75
CA LEU A 61 11.49 1.38 -5.07
C LEU A 61 12.74 2.20 -5.32
N LYS A 62 13.27 2.86 -4.29
CA LYS A 62 14.49 3.65 -4.40
C LYS A 62 15.69 2.72 -4.65
N GLU A 63 16.58 3.13 -5.56
CA GLU A 63 17.68 2.29 -6.04
C GLU A 63 18.58 1.75 -4.91
N ASP A 64 18.88 2.58 -3.89
CA ASP A 64 19.68 2.16 -2.74
C ASP A 64 18.99 1.08 -1.89
N PHE A 65 17.67 1.17 -1.72
CA PHE A 65 16.89 0.15 -1.02
C PHE A 65 16.81 -1.16 -1.83
N LEU A 66 16.60 -1.06 -3.13
CA LEU A 66 16.53 -2.22 -4.04
C LEU A 66 17.86 -2.98 -4.08
N LYS A 67 18.98 -2.25 -4.21
CA LYS A 67 20.31 -2.87 -4.21
C LYS A 67 20.59 -3.64 -2.92
N LEU A 68 20.24 -3.07 -1.76
CA LEU A 68 20.38 -3.77 -0.47
C LEU A 68 19.56 -5.06 -0.42
N LEU A 69 18.34 -5.04 -0.96
CA LEU A 69 17.46 -6.20 -0.97
C LEU A 69 17.95 -7.30 -1.93
N ASP A 70 18.49 -6.91 -3.09
CA ASP A 70 19.10 -7.83 -4.05
C ASP A 70 20.33 -8.52 -3.44
N GLU A 71 21.21 -7.75 -2.80
CA GLU A 71 22.37 -8.30 -2.09
C GLU A 71 21.98 -9.20 -0.91
N ALA A 72 20.93 -8.85 -0.17
CA ALA A 72 20.42 -9.68 0.93
C ALA A 72 19.82 -10.99 0.41
N SER A 73 19.23 -10.99 -0.78
CA SER A 73 18.69 -12.19 -1.43
C SER A 73 19.75 -13.20 -1.84
N GLN A 74 21.00 -12.75 -2.03
CA GLN A 74 22.15 -13.60 -2.36
C GLN A 74 22.91 -14.07 -1.12
N THR A 75 22.49 -13.68 0.08
CA THR A 75 23.20 -14.02 1.31
C THR A 75 22.82 -15.43 1.77
N GLU A 76 23.81 -16.33 1.81
CA GLU A 76 23.69 -17.65 2.42
C GLU A 76 23.63 -17.51 3.97
N ASP A 77 23.12 -18.52 4.67
CA ASP A 77 23.06 -18.58 6.15
C ASP A 77 22.14 -17.57 6.88
N LEU A 78 21.15 -17.00 6.20
CA LEU A 78 20.10 -16.25 6.88
C LEU A 78 19.20 -17.19 7.70
N ASN A 79 18.94 -16.86 8.98
CA ASN A 79 17.94 -17.56 9.78
C ASN A 79 16.50 -17.35 9.22
N ILE A 80 15.52 -18.08 9.74
CA ILE A 80 14.12 -18.02 9.27
C ILE A 80 13.52 -16.61 9.29
N TYR A 81 13.88 -15.78 10.28
CA TYR A 81 13.36 -14.42 10.43
C TYR A 81 13.92 -13.49 9.37
N LYS A 82 15.24 -13.53 9.16
CA LYS A 82 15.96 -12.73 8.15
C LYS A 82 15.50 -13.10 6.74
N ARG A 83 15.34 -14.39 6.43
CA ARG A 83 14.75 -14.86 5.16
C ARG A 83 13.32 -14.36 4.98
N GLY A 84 12.54 -14.30 6.06
CA GLY A 84 11.18 -13.76 6.07
C GLY A 84 11.15 -12.29 5.65
N VAL A 85 12.03 -11.45 6.21
CA VAL A 85 12.17 -10.03 5.84
C VAL A 85 12.41 -9.89 4.33
N VAL A 86 13.42 -10.59 3.81
CA VAL A 86 13.78 -10.52 2.39
C VAL A 86 12.62 -10.98 1.50
N ARG A 87 11.98 -12.12 1.81
CA ARG A 87 10.85 -12.64 1.05
C ARG A 87 9.67 -11.66 1.00
N VAL A 88 9.31 -11.08 2.15
CA VAL A 88 8.16 -10.15 2.24
C VAL A 88 8.44 -8.87 1.47
N LEU A 89 9.63 -8.28 1.64
CA LEU A 89 10.00 -7.06 0.95
C LEU A 89 10.15 -7.26 -0.56
N ASN A 90 10.70 -8.40 -1.01
CA ASN A 90 10.76 -8.73 -2.45
C ASN A 90 9.37 -8.86 -3.07
N ARG A 91 8.42 -9.48 -2.36
CA ARG A 91 7.02 -9.52 -2.81
C ARG A 91 6.43 -8.12 -2.92
N ALA A 92 6.67 -7.25 -1.93
CA ALA A 92 6.20 -5.87 -1.96
C ALA A 92 6.82 -5.09 -3.14
N VAL A 93 8.14 -5.17 -3.34
CA VAL A 93 8.83 -4.54 -4.47
C VAL A 93 8.24 -5.02 -5.80
N ARG A 94 8.03 -6.34 -5.98
CA ARG A 94 7.43 -6.89 -7.19
C ARG A 94 6.07 -6.26 -7.49
N ILE A 95 5.19 -6.19 -6.49
CA ILE A 95 3.84 -5.61 -6.61
C ILE A 95 3.92 -4.11 -6.94
N TYR A 96 4.64 -3.33 -6.12
CA TYR A 96 4.69 -1.87 -6.28
C TYR A 96 5.45 -1.42 -7.53
N ARG A 97 6.39 -2.23 -8.04
CA ARG A 97 7.08 -1.98 -9.31
C ARG A 97 6.15 -2.19 -10.50
N ALA A 98 5.28 -3.19 -10.45
CA ALA A 98 4.30 -3.47 -11.49
C ALA A 98 3.22 -2.36 -11.59
N LEU A 99 2.81 -1.82 -10.44
CA LEU A 99 1.79 -0.76 -10.39
C LEU A 99 2.41 0.63 -10.65
N PRO A 100 1.88 1.40 -11.62
CA PRO A 100 2.32 2.78 -11.82
C PRO A 100 1.89 3.66 -10.64
N GLU A 101 2.66 4.70 -10.38
CA GLU A 101 2.47 5.56 -9.19
C GLU A 101 1.08 6.22 -9.15
N TRP A 102 0.61 6.73 -10.29
CA TRP A 102 -0.72 7.33 -10.40
C TRP A 102 -1.83 6.36 -9.98
N LEU A 103 -1.69 5.06 -10.27
CA LEU A 103 -2.70 4.06 -9.93
C LEU A 103 -2.73 3.81 -8.43
N VAL A 104 -1.55 3.69 -7.80
CA VAL A 104 -1.44 3.53 -6.34
C VAL A 104 -2.05 4.73 -5.60
N MET A 105 -1.74 5.95 -6.06
CA MET A 105 -2.26 7.18 -5.47
C MET A 105 -3.77 7.31 -5.68
N GLU A 106 -4.27 7.03 -6.89
CA GLU A 106 -5.69 7.13 -7.22
C GLU A 106 -6.52 6.10 -6.43
N MET A 107 -6.04 4.87 -6.31
CA MET A 107 -6.69 3.83 -5.49
C MET A 107 -6.78 4.24 -4.03
N ALA A 108 -5.70 4.82 -3.48
CA ALA A 108 -5.68 5.30 -2.09
C ALA A 108 -6.67 6.45 -1.89
N LYS A 109 -6.68 7.44 -2.80
CA LYS A 109 -7.59 8.59 -2.77
C LYS A 109 -9.06 8.17 -2.86
N ILE A 110 -9.41 7.39 -3.88
CA ILE A 110 -10.82 7.05 -4.13
C ILE A 110 -11.40 6.17 -3.05
N THR A 111 -10.61 5.25 -2.49
CA THR A 111 -11.05 4.37 -1.41
C THR A 111 -11.32 5.17 -0.14
N GLU A 112 -10.52 6.21 0.11
CA GLU A 112 -10.73 7.11 1.24
C GLU A 112 -12.00 7.95 1.10
N GLU A 113 -12.27 8.48 -0.09
CA GLU A 113 -13.51 9.21 -0.38
C GLU A 113 -14.73 8.30 -0.30
N ALA A 114 -14.61 7.09 -0.84
CA ALA A 114 -15.66 6.09 -0.89
C ALA A 114 -16.15 5.68 0.50
N LYS A 115 -15.28 5.63 1.52
CA LYS A 115 -15.65 5.33 2.91
C LYS A 115 -16.71 6.29 3.48
N VAL A 116 -16.49 7.59 3.30
CA VAL A 116 -17.42 8.63 3.78
C VAL A 116 -18.75 8.57 3.04
N VAL A 117 -18.71 8.36 1.72
CA VAL A 117 -19.92 8.22 0.90
C VAL A 117 -20.68 6.95 1.23
N TRP A 118 -19.99 5.82 1.43
CA TRP A 118 -20.57 4.55 1.82
C TRP A 118 -21.33 4.65 3.14
N ARG A 119 -20.75 5.29 4.16
CA ARG A 119 -21.41 5.47 5.46
C ARG A 119 -22.76 6.18 5.31
N LYS A 120 -22.77 7.26 4.54
CA LYS A 120 -23.98 8.05 4.26
C LYS A 120 -24.98 7.30 3.39
N ALA A 121 -24.50 6.57 2.38
CA ALA A 121 -25.33 5.73 1.51
C ALA A 121 -26.03 4.63 2.32
N LYS A 122 -25.29 3.97 3.21
CA LYS A 122 -25.80 2.91 4.09
C LYS A 122 -26.82 3.44 5.09
N GLU A 123 -26.59 4.60 5.70
CA GLU A 123 -27.55 5.22 6.61
C GLU A 123 -28.88 5.57 5.92
N LYS A 124 -28.82 5.89 4.63
CA LYS A 124 -29.98 6.31 3.83
C LYS A 124 -30.61 5.20 3.00
N ASP A 125 -30.06 3.99 3.05
CA ASP A 125 -30.40 2.89 2.13
C ASP A 125 -30.36 3.31 0.65
N ASP A 126 -29.45 4.21 0.28
CA ASP A 126 -29.34 4.77 -1.08
C ASP A 126 -28.07 4.30 -1.77
N PHE A 127 -28.16 3.16 -2.46
CA PHE A 127 -27.06 2.60 -3.24
C PHE A 127 -26.58 3.54 -4.36
N ASN A 128 -27.44 4.38 -4.93
CA ASN A 128 -27.06 5.25 -6.04
C ASN A 128 -26.00 6.28 -5.63
N MET A 129 -25.94 6.64 -4.34
CA MET A 129 -24.87 7.48 -3.80
C MET A 129 -23.49 6.80 -3.89
N PHE A 130 -23.43 5.49 -3.66
CA PHE A 130 -22.17 4.75 -3.62
C PHE A 130 -21.78 4.14 -4.97
N LYS A 131 -22.77 3.83 -5.82
CA LYS A 131 -22.58 3.25 -7.16
C LYS A 131 -21.40 3.84 -7.96
N PRO A 132 -21.27 5.17 -8.16
CA PRO A 132 -20.17 5.72 -8.96
C PRO A 132 -18.78 5.47 -8.35
N TYR A 133 -18.67 5.39 -7.02
CA TYR A 133 -17.43 5.04 -6.34
C TYR A 133 -17.10 3.57 -6.51
N LEU A 134 -18.10 2.69 -6.40
CA LEU A 134 -17.92 1.26 -6.60
C LEU A 134 -17.46 0.95 -8.03
N GLU A 135 -18.09 1.54 -9.05
CA GLU A 135 -17.70 1.39 -10.45
C GLU A 135 -16.23 1.77 -10.64
N LYS A 136 -15.83 2.94 -10.13
CA LYS A 136 -14.45 3.41 -10.21
C LYS A 136 -13.46 2.51 -9.47
N ILE A 137 -13.80 2.01 -8.28
CA ILE A 137 -12.97 1.07 -7.51
C ILE A 137 -12.79 -0.24 -8.28
N VAL A 138 -13.86 -0.78 -8.87
CA VAL A 138 -13.79 -2.01 -9.67
C VAL A 138 -12.89 -1.81 -10.90
N ASP A 139 -13.03 -0.68 -11.60
CA ASP A 139 -12.20 -0.37 -12.76
C ASP A 139 -10.72 -0.22 -12.42
N LEU A 140 -10.40 0.41 -11.28
CA LEU A 140 -9.02 0.53 -10.81
C LEU A 140 -8.43 -0.82 -10.39
N ASN A 141 -9.23 -1.70 -9.75
CA ASN A 141 -8.78 -3.05 -9.42
C ASN A 141 -8.52 -3.88 -10.69
N ARG A 142 -9.36 -3.78 -11.73
CA ARG A 142 -9.11 -4.44 -13.02
C ARG A 142 -7.79 -3.98 -13.65
N LYS A 143 -7.55 -2.67 -13.67
CA LYS A 143 -6.26 -2.12 -14.14
C LYS A 143 -5.09 -2.65 -13.31
N ALA A 144 -5.23 -2.70 -11.98
CA ALA A 144 -4.20 -3.24 -11.10
C ALA A 144 -3.91 -4.72 -11.41
N ALA A 145 -4.95 -5.53 -11.62
CA ALA A 145 -4.81 -6.92 -12.04
C ALA A 145 -4.05 -7.05 -13.38
N ASP A 146 -4.38 -6.21 -14.37
CA ASP A 146 -3.68 -6.21 -15.66
C ASP A 146 -2.20 -5.84 -15.53
N TYR A 147 -1.86 -4.89 -14.64
CA TYR A 147 -0.46 -4.56 -14.35
C TYR A 147 0.28 -5.67 -13.60
N LEU A 148 -0.39 -6.35 -12.68
CA LEU A 148 0.20 -7.44 -11.89
C LEU A 148 0.40 -8.71 -12.71
N GLY A 149 -0.47 -8.94 -13.69
CA GLY A 149 -0.52 -10.16 -14.49
C GLY A 149 -1.21 -11.32 -13.74
N TYR A 150 -1.84 -12.20 -14.50
CA TYR A 150 -2.55 -13.38 -14.03
C TYR A 150 -2.48 -14.48 -15.09
N GLU A 151 -2.66 -15.74 -14.68
CA GLU A 151 -2.59 -16.90 -15.59
C GLU A 151 -3.97 -17.21 -16.18
N GLU A 152 -5.01 -17.34 -15.35
CA GLU A 152 -6.34 -17.75 -15.80
C GLU A 152 -7.36 -16.61 -15.74
N HIS A 153 -7.45 -15.90 -14.61
CA HIS A 153 -8.49 -14.89 -14.41
C HIS A 153 -7.96 -13.63 -13.69
N PRO A 154 -8.45 -12.41 -14.02
CA PRO A 154 -8.01 -11.17 -13.36
C PRO A 154 -8.13 -11.17 -11.83
N TYR A 155 -9.03 -12.00 -11.29
CA TYR A 155 -9.23 -12.14 -9.86
C TYR A 155 -8.08 -12.87 -9.15
N ASP A 156 -7.24 -13.64 -9.87
CA ASP A 156 -6.08 -14.33 -9.31
C ASP A 156 -4.97 -13.36 -8.89
N ALA A 157 -4.96 -12.16 -9.49
CA ALA A 157 -4.02 -11.10 -9.19
C ALA A 157 -4.42 -10.22 -7.99
N LEU A 158 -5.67 -10.32 -7.52
CA LEU A 158 -6.28 -9.42 -6.52
C LEU A 158 -6.20 -9.95 -5.08
#